data_AF-A0A6G1J791-F1
#
_entry.id   AF-A0A6G1J791-F1
#
_cell.length_a   1.000
_cell.length_b   1.000
_cell.length_c   1.000
_cell.angle_alpha   90.00
_cell.angle_beta   90.00
_cell.angle_gamma   90.00
#
_symmetry.space_group_name_H-M   'P 1'
#
loop_
_entity.id
_entity.type
_entity.pdbx_description
1 polymer ?
#
loop_
_entity_poly.entity_id
_entity_poly.type
_entity_poly.pdbx_seq_one_letter_code
_entity_poly.pdbx_strand_id
1 'polypeptide(L)'
;MTLTPNFASLSSCERKALLNGPTISLATKHSGTSTEHLHQLYSAQCIVAHYRYRQLEEQANSVDRAFTIEYPIAALMAASPAFRDFIQRTGPCPLNLEINMHGVLPGLATKVLDWYVFALRADKWFEFLPVESSVEDADKYYWFYSYVAMWALCMTTFAETLRRFIEKLADEHGLADDVWTVELLLTHVPMDDPILVHIAKRYATLTVQNKMPLSDRDCDDISQKFTRTTHRKKTTHSAEIS
;
A
#
# COMPACT_ATOMS: atom_id res chain seq x y z
N MET A 1 -20.97 -12.11 6.05
CA MET A 1 -21.27 -11.21 4.91
C MET A 1 -21.10 -9.78 5.40
N THR A 2 -19.92 -9.20 5.20
CA THR A 2 -19.62 -7.83 5.61
C THR A 2 -19.90 -6.94 4.40
N LEU A 3 -21.07 -6.27 4.41
CA LEU A 3 -21.41 -5.24 3.43
C LEU A 3 -20.39 -4.10 3.58
N THR A 4 -19.49 -3.96 2.62
CA THR A 4 -18.72 -2.72 2.49
C THR A 4 -19.72 -1.61 2.13
N PRO A 5 -19.74 -0.48 2.86
CA PRO A 5 -20.59 0.64 2.46
C PRO A 5 -20.20 1.10 1.06
N ASN A 6 -21.16 1.08 0.14
CA ASN A 6 -21.01 1.74 -1.15
C ASN A 6 -21.06 3.26 -0.89
N PHE A 7 -19.91 3.88 -0.66
CA PHE A 7 -19.81 5.31 -0.34
C PHE A 7 -20.39 6.20 -1.44
N ALA A 8 -20.36 5.75 -2.70
CA ALA A 8 -20.98 6.47 -3.81
C ALA A 8 -22.52 6.53 -3.70
N SER A 9 -23.14 5.60 -2.95
CA SER A 9 -24.58 5.58 -2.70
C SER A 9 -25.03 6.36 -1.47
N LEU A 10 -24.10 6.73 -0.58
CA LEU A 10 -24.41 7.52 0.62
C LEU A 10 -24.61 8.99 0.25
N SER A 11 -25.58 9.63 0.88
CA SER A 11 -25.76 11.09 0.75
C SER A 11 -24.55 11.86 1.29
N SER A 12 -24.38 13.10 0.84
CA SER A 12 -23.33 14.00 1.34
C SER A 12 -23.42 14.19 2.87
N CYS A 13 -24.64 14.22 3.42
CA CYS A 13 -24.86 14.36 4.87
C CYS A 13 -24.36 13.12 5.65
N GLU A 14 -24.71 11.92 5.18
CA GLU A 14 -24.29 10.66 5.82
C GLU A 14 -22.77 10.48 5.78
N ARG A 15 -22.13 10.81 4.65
CA ARG A 15 -20.66 10.77 4.54
C ARG A 15 -19.98 11.75 5.49
N LYS A 16 -20.46 13.00 5.56
CA LYS A 16 -19.92 14.02 6.48
C LYS A 16 -20.10 13.62 7.94
N ALA A 17 -21.18 12.91 8.28
CA ALA A 17 -21.43 12.46 9.65
C ALA A 17 -20.34 11.51 10.18
N LEU A 18 -19.64 10.76 9.30
CA LEU A 18 -18.55 9.86 9.69
C LEU A 18 -17.30 10.60 10.22
N LEU A 19 -17.19 11.91 9.97
CA LEU A 19 -16.08 12.73 10.43
C LEU A 19 -16.31 13.32 11.83
N ASN A 20 -17.49 13.11 12.40
CA ASN A 20 -17.85 13.62 13.72
C ASN A 20 -17.54 12.58 14.82
N GLY A 21 -17.35 13.08 16.05
CA GLY A 21 -17.14 12.23 17.22
C GLY A 21 -15.67 12.02 17.58
N PRO A 22 -15.36 10.96 18.34
CA PRO A 22 -14.01 10.75 18.86
C PRO A 22 -13.01 10.36 17.76
N THR A 23 -11.74 10.69 18.01
CA THR A 23 -10.60 10.31 17.20
C THR A 23 -9.78 9.20 17.87
N ILE A 24 -9.01 8.49 17.07
CA ILE A 24 -8.00 7.52 17.48
C ILE A 24 -6.65 7.94 16.92
N SER A 25 -5.58 7.70 17.68
CA SER A 25 -4.21 7.93 17.24
C SER A 25 -3.64 6.66 16.62
N LEU A 26 -3.16 6.77 15.39
CA LEU A 26 -2.49 5.71 14.65
C LEU A 26 -0.98 5.96 14.71
N ALA A 27 -0.25 5.14 15.46
CA ALA A 27 1.20 5.18 15.59
C ALA A 27 1.83 4.35 14.47
N THR A 28 2.34 5.01 13.43
CA THR A 28 2.92 4.38 12.25
C THR A 28 4.43 4.24 12.37
N LYS A 29 4.96 3.06 11.99
CA LYS A 29 6.41 2.76 11.92
C LYS A 29 6.75 2.25 10.53
N HIS A 30 8.00 2.45 10.09
CA HIS A 30 8.51 1.98 8.80
C HIS A 30 9.90 1.35 8.95
N SER A 31 10.28 0.49 8.00
CA SER A 31 11.52 -0.29 8.03
C SER A 31 12.24 -0.34 6.68
N GLY A 32 12.08 0.70 5.84
CA GLY A 32 12.70 0.77 4.52
C GLY A 32 14.17 1.18 4.57
N THR A 33 14.89 0.85 3.50
CA THR A 33 16.26 1.28 3.24
C THR A 33 16.30 2.70 2.69
N SER A 34 17.44 3.38 2.78
CA SER A 34 17.61 4.73 2.22
C SER A 34 17.30 4.79 0.72
N THR A 35 17.66 3.74 -0.03
CA THR A 35 17.35 3.64 -1.47
C THR A 35 15.85 3.55 -1.73
N GLU A 36 15.13 2.74 -0.95
CA GLU A 36 13.67 2.61 -1.04
C GLU A 36 12.96 3.91 -0.69
N HIS A 37 13.43 4.63 0.35
CA HIS A 37 12.87 5.92 0.72
C HIS A 37 13.11 6.99 -0.35
N LEU A 38 14.31 7.03 -0.95
CA LEU A 38 14.62 7.94 -2.06
C LEU A 38 13.73 7.67 -3.27
N HIS A 39 13.49 6.40 -3.60
CA HIS A 39 12.59 6.04 -4.70
C HIS A 39 11.15 6.48 -4.43
N GLN A 40 10.66 6.28 -3.19
CA GLN A 40 9.34 6.76 -2.77
C GLN A 40 9.23 8.28 -2.86
N LEU A 41 10.24 9.02 -2.42
CA LEU A 41 10.30 10.47 -2.55
C LEU A 41 10.24 10.90 -4.01
N TYR A 42 11.10 10.33 -4.86
CA TYR A 42 11.12 10.63 -6.29
C TYR A 42 9.76 10.38 -6.94
N SER A 43 9.11 9.25 -6.63
CA SER A 43 7.78 8.93 -7.17
C SER A 43 6.68 9.89 -6.71
N ALA A 44 6.80 10.48 -5.51
CA ALA A 44 5.82 11.41 -4.98
C ALA A 44 6.05 12.86 -5.45
N GLN A 45 7.22 13.15 -6.04
CA GLN A 45 7.60 14.48 -6.47
C GLN A 45 6.58 15.01 -7.50
N CYS A 46 6.19 16.28 -7.38
CA CYS A 46 5.21 16.95 -8.23
C CYS A 46 3.76 16.39 -8.18
N ILE A 47 3.52 15.21 -7.61
CA ILE A 47 2.17 14.65 -7.40
C ILE A 47 1.58 15.16 -6.08
N VAL A 48 2.37 15.10 -5.01
CA VAL A 48 1.91 15.52 -3.69
C VAL A 48 2.17 17.00 -3.45
N ALA A 49 1.22 17.67 -2.79
CA ALA A 49 1.41 19.05 -2.34
C ALA A 49 2.70 19.22 -1.52
N HIS A 50 3.39 20.35 -1.70
CA HIS A 50 4.72 20.63 -1.14
C HIS A 50 4.86 20.34 0.36
N TYR A 51 3.87 20.70 1.19
CA TYR A 51 3.92 20.45 2.63
C TYR A 51 3.93 18.96 2.99
N ARG A 52 3.32 18.11 2.16
CA ARG A 52 3.33 16.66 2.34
C ARG A 52 4.57 16.01 1.77
N TYR A 53 5.13 16.59 0.70
CA TYR A 53 6.44 16.19 0.22
C TYR A 53 7.50 16.40 1.31
N ARG A 54 7.52 17.58 1.95
CA ARG A 54 8.39 17.86 3.09
C ARG A 54 8.20 16.86 4.25
N GLN A 55 6.96 16.49 4.55
CA GLN A 55 6.67 15.48 5.57
C GLN A 55 7.29 14.11 5.21
N LEU A 56 7.22 13.70 3.94
CA LEU A 56 7.86 12.47 3.47
C LEU A 56 9.39 12.56 3.61
N GLU A 57 10.00 13.70 3.29
CA GLU A 57 11.44 13.91 3.46
C GLU A 57 11.86 13.80 4.94
N GLU A 58 11.10 14.41 5.85
CA GLU A 58 11.35 14.32 7.29
C GLU A 58 11.25 12.87 7.81
N GLN A 59 10.30 12.09 7.28
CA GLN A 59 10.11 10.68 7.62
C GLN A 59 11.22 9.79 7.07
N ALA A 60 11.64 10.01 5.82
CA ALA A 60 12.75 9.29 5.18
C ALA A 60 14.06 9.45 5.96
N ASN A 61 14.26 10.61 6.58
CA ASN A 61 15.46 10.93 7.39
C ASN A 61 15.35 10.51 8.86
N SER A 62 14.17 10.08 9.33
CA SER A 62 13.92 9.72 10.72
C SER A 62 13.71 8.22 10.86
N VAL A 63 14.82 7.47 10.91
CA VAL A 63 14.80 6.02 11.17
C VAL A 63 14.36 5.79 12.62
N ASP A 64 13.51 4.79 12.85
CA ASP A 64 12.97 4.34 14.16
C ASP A 64 11.99 5.28 14.89
N ARG A 65 11.67 6.44 14.32
CA ARG A 65 10.64 7.34 14.90
C ARG A 65 9.24 6.88 14.50
N ALA A 66 8.37 6.69 15.50
CA ALA A 66 6.94 6.52 15.25
C ALA A 66 6.29 7.86 14.87
N PHE A 67 5.42 7.83 13.86
CA PHE A 67 4.65 8.99 13.42
C PHE A 67 3.18 8.80 13.78
N THR A 68 2.60 9.75 14.50
CA THR A 68 1.22 9.66 14.94
C THR A 68 0.28 10.38 13.97
N ILE A 69 -0.80 9.71 13.60
CA ILE A 69 -1.89 10.27 12.79
C ILE A 69 -3.18 10.17 13.60
N GLU A 70 -3.80 11.30 13.93
CA GLU A 70 -5.14 11.30 14.55
C GLU A 70 -6.22 11.17 13.47
N TYR A 71 -7.20 10.29 13.68
CA TYR A 71 -8.25 10.02 12.70
C TYR A 71 -9.63 9.75 13.32
N PRO A 72 -10.75 10.19 12.71
CA PRO A 72 -12.09 9.90 13.22
C PRO A 72 -12.40 8.39 13.23
N ILE A 73 -12.84 7.87 14.38
CA ILE A 73 -13.10 6.44 14.57
C ILE A 73 -14.16 5.94 13.61
N ALA A 74 -15.28 6.66 13.47
CA ALA A 74 -16.38 6.26 12.60
C ALA A 74 -15.97 6.17 11.13
N ALA A 75 -15.19 7.15 10.64
CA ALA A 75 -14.63 7.10 9.29
C ALA A 75 -13.73 5.89 9.09
N LEU A 76 -12.83 5.61 10.05
CA LEU A 76 -11.90 4.48 9.98
C LEU A 76 -12.62 3.12 9.97
N MET A 77 -13.62 2.94 10.83
CA MET A 77 -14.46 1.72 10.87
C MET A 77 -15.30 1.55 9.60
N ALA A 78 -15.70 2.65 8.97
CA ALA A 78 -16.41 2.60 7.69
C ALA A 78 -15.47 2.15 6.56
N ALA A 79 -14.23 2.65 6.54
CA ALA A 79 -13.23 2.36 5.53
C ALA A 79 -12.54 1.00 5.66
N SER A 80 -12.36 0.50 6.89
CA SER A 80 -11.67 -0.75 7.15
C SER A 80 -12.51 -1.71 8.00
N PRO A 81 -12.93 -2.85 7.40
CA PRO A 81 -13.59 -3.92 8.15
C PRO A 81 -12.75 -4.45 9.31
N ALA A 82 -11.43 -4.55 9.16
CA ALA A 82 -10.54 -5.03 10.22
C ALA A 82 -10.54 -4.08 11.43
N PHE A 83 -10.48 -2.77 11.19
CA PHE A 83 -10.59 -1.77 12.26
C PHE A 83 -11.97 -1.79 12.90
N ARG A 84 -13.04 -1.96 12.12
CA ARG A 84 -14.40 -2.12 12.65
C ARG A 84 -14.47 -3.27 13.64
N ASP A 85 -13.99 -4.45 13.25
CA ASP A 85 -13.99 -5.63 14.09
C ASP A 85 -13.12 -5.44 15.34
N PHE A 86 -11.95 -4.81 15.19
CA PHE A 86 -11.06 -4.50 16.30
C PHE A 86 -11.71 -3.57 17.34
N ILE A 87 -12.27 -2.44 16.90
CA ILE A 87 -12.92 -1.46 17.80
C ILE A 87 -14.18 -2.07 18.45
N GLN A 88 -14.96 -2.87 17.72
CA GLN A 88 -16.12 -3.55 18.30
C GLN A 88 -15.75 -4.58 19.37
N ARG A 89 -14.59 -5.23 19.27
CA ARG A 89 -14.10 -6.21 20.26
C ARG A 89 -13.44 -5.57 21.46
N THR A 90 -12.64 -4.52 21.25
CA THR A 90 -11.82 -3.88 22.30
C THR A 90 -12.56 -2.75 23.02
N GLY A 91 -13.70 -2.31 22.48
CA GLY A 91 -14.39 -1.11 22.92
C GLY A 91 -13.69 0.17 22.44
N PRO A 92 -14.23 1.35 22.76
CA PRO A 92 -13.75 2.63 22.25
C PRO A 92 -12.39 3.11 22.83
N CYS A 93 -11.64 2.25 23.55
CA CYS A 93 -10.56 2.67 24.44
C CYS A 93 -9.11 2.18 24.15
N PRO A 94 -8.71 1.76 22.94
CA PRO A 94 -7.30 1.87 22.56
C PRO A 94 -7.08 3.25 21.93
N LEU A 95 -6.58 4.21 22.71
CA LEU A 95 -6.28 5.56 22.23
C LEU A 95 -5.16 5.58 21.18
N ASN A 96 -4.26 4.59 21.20
CA ASN A 96 -3.13 4.47 20.29
C ASN A 96 -3.11 3.08 19.66
N LEU A 97 -3.21 3.01 18.33
CA LEU A 97 -3.02 1.77 17.58
C LEU A 97 -1.72 1.81 16.79
N GLU A 98 -0.87 0.80 16.97
CA GLU A 98 0.34 0.68 16.16
C GLU A 98 0.03 0.10 14.77
N ILE A 99 0.56 0.73 13.72
CA ILE A 99 0.44 0.29 12.33
C ILE A 99 1.84 0.14 11.76
N ASN A 100 2.15 -1.06 11.26
CA ASN A 100 3.38 -1.30 10.52
C ASN A 100 3.18 -0.93 9.05
N MET A 101 3.90 0.10 8.59
CA MET A 101 3.90 0.52 7.19
C MET A 101 4.91 -0.27 6.35
N HIS A 102 5.61 -1.24 6.94
CA HIS A 102 6.66 -2.03 6.30
C HIS A 102 7.71 -1.11 5.65
N GLY A 103 8.12 -1.37 4.41
CA GLY A 103 9.06 -0.52 3.69
C GLY A 103 8.46 0.79 3.16
N VAL A 104 7.23 1.16 3.52
CA VAL A 104 6.54 2.35 3.00
C VAL A 104 6.56 3.51 4.00
N LEU A 105 6.82 4.72 3.50
CA LEU A 105 6.84 5.93 4.31
C LEU A 105 5.43 6.27 4.85
N PRO A 106 5.27 6.59 6.15
CA PRO A 106 3.97 6.89 6.73
C PRO A 106 3.20 8.07 6.13
N GLY A 107 3.89 8.98 5.44
CA GLY A 107 3.28 10.11 4.74
C GLY A 107 2.37 9.65 3.59
N LEU A 108 2.59 8.46 3.03
CA LEU A 108 1.70 7.87 2.04
C LEU A 108 0.39 7.38 2.67
N ALA A 109 0.42 6.79 3.88
CA ALA A 109 -0.80 6.54 4.65
C ALA A 109 -1.55 7.85 4.96
N THR A 110 -0.80 8.89 5.32
CA THR A 110 -1.40 10.22 5.56
C THR A 110 -2.11 10.73 4.30
N LYS A 111 -1.54 10.49 3.11
CA LYS A 111 -2.16 10.87 1.82
C LYS A 111 -3.46 10.14 1.53
N VAL A 112 -3.48 8.82 1.76
CA VAL A 112 -4.69 8.01 1.64
C VAL A 112 -5.77 8.51 2.59
N LEU A 113 -5.40 8.77 3.85
CA LEU A 113 -6.33 9.25 4.87
C LEU A 113 -6.86 10.66 4.58
N ASP A 114 -6.00 11.57 4.09
CA ASP A 114 -6.39 12.92 3.63
C ASP A 114 -7.40 12.85 2.49
N TRP A 115 -7.12 12.02 1.48
CA TRP A 115 -8.04 11.80 0.38
C TRP A 115 -9.39 11.33 0.90
N TYR A 116 -9.39 10.34 1.79
CA TYR A 116 -10.64 9.78 2.29
C TYR A 116 -11.45 10.83 3.08
N VAL A 117 -10.80 11.67 3.90
CA VAL A 117 -11.47 12.83 4.53
C VAL A 117 -12.05 13.79 3.49
N PHE A 118 -11.27 14.10 2.45
CA PHE A 118 -11.71 15.00 1.39
C PHE A 118 -12.91 14.42 0.62
N ALA A 119 -12.88 13.11 0.32
CA ALA A 119 -13.96 12.37 -0.32
C ALA A 119 -15.23 12.29 0.53
N LEU A 120 -15.10 12.18 1.86
CA LEU A 120 -16.24 12.24 2.77
C LEU A 120 -16.87 13.64 2.85
N ARG A 121 -16.07 14.70 2.70
CA ARG A 121 -16.55 16.09 2.70
C ARG A 121 -17.14 16.54 1.37
N ALA A 122 -16.74 15.92 0.26
CA ALA A 122 -17.16 16.33 -1.07
C ALA A 122 -18.63 15.99 -1.33
N ASP A 123 -19.31 16.86 -2.08
CA ASP A 123 -20.72 16.66 -2.43
C ASP A 123 -20.95 15.42 -3.30
N LYS A 124 -19.94 15.02 -4.07
CA LYS A 124 -19.91 13.77 -4.81
C LYS A 124 -18.72 12.92 -4.36
N TRP A 125 -18.90 11.61 -4.38
CA TRP A 125 -17.81 10.67 -4.16
C TRP A 125 -16.85 10.71 -5.34
N PHE A 126 -15.56 10.59 -5.07
CA PHE A 126 -14.53 10.44 -6.10
C PHE A 126 -13.48 9.44 -5.61
N GLU A 127 -13.01 8.61 -6.53
CA GLU A 127 -12.04 7.54 -6.25
C GLU A 127 -10.63 8.10 -6.03
N PHE A 128 -9.78 7.32 -5.37
CA PHE A 128 -8.34 7.61 -5.27
C PHE A 128 -7.65 7.15 -6.55
N LEU A 129 -7.87 7.87 -7.64
CA LEU A 129 -7.31 7.57 -8.96
C LEU A 129 -6.78 8.87 -9.59
N PRO A 130 -5.80 8.80 -10.50
CA PRO A 130 -5.38 9.97 -11.26
C PRO A 130 -6.55 10.49 -12.12
N VAL A 131 -6.56 11.80 -12.35
CA VAL A 131 -7.43 12.39 -13.36
C VAL A 131 -6.91 11.94 -14.73
N GLU A 132 -7.77 11.34 -15.55
CA GLU A 132 -7.46 10.71 -16.84
C GLU A 132 -6.75 11.67 -17.81
N SER A 133 -5.43 11.81 -17.74
CA SER A 133 -4.56 12.46 -18.75
C SER A 133 -3.08 12.58 -18.38
N SER A 134 -2.65 12.33 -17.14
CA SER A 134 -1.27 12.64 -16.70
C SER A 134 -0.64 11.58 -15.81
N VAL A 135 -0.49 10.35 -16.30
CA VAL A 135 0.38 9.39 -15.63
C VAL A 135 1.71 9.40 -16.38
N GLU A 136 2.67 10.17 -15.87
CA GLU A 136 4.06 10.09 -16.32
C GLU A 136 4.70 8.79 -15.80
N ASP A 137 5.78 8.33 -16.43
CA ASP A 137 6.40 7.03 -16.11
C ASP A 137 6.82 6.87 -14.63
N ALA A 138 7.13 7.96 -13.93
CA ALA A 138 7.47 7.92 -12.49
C ALA A 138 6.23 7.80 -11.58
N ASP A 139 5.07 8.27 -12.05
CA ASP A 139 3.85 8.39 -11.24
C ASP A 139 3.28 7.02 -10.87
N LYS A 140 3.54 5.99 -11.69
CA LYS A 140 3.07 4.61 -11.45
C LYS A 140 3.51 4.06 -10.09
N TYR A 141 4.71 4.43 -9.63
CA TYR A 141 5.23 3.98 -8.34
C TYR A 141 4.53 4.65 -7.17
N TYR A 142 4.15 5.93 -7.29
CA TYR A 142 3.37 6.61 -6.27
C TYR A 142 2.03 5.92 -6.04
N TRP A 143 1.35 5.51 -7.12
CA TRP A 143 0.10 4.77 -7.02
C TRP A 143 0.30 3.40 -6.37
N PHE A 144 1.37 2.69 -6.73
CA PHE A 144 1.75 1.43 -6.08
C PHE A 144 2.01 1.60 -4.57
N TYR A 145 2.80 2.58 -4.18
CA TYR A 145 3.09 2.80 -2.75
C TYR A 145 1.86 3.24 -1.96
N SER A 146 0.97 4.01 -2.59
CA SER A 146 -0.33 4.37 -2.00
C SER A 146 -1.23 3.14 -1.82
N TYR A 147 -1.19 2.18 -2.76
CA TYR A 147 -1.87 0.89 -2.63
C TYR A 147 -1.36 0.08 -1.45
N VAL A 148 -0.04 -0.03 -1.29
CA VAL A 148 0.56 -0.71 -0.13
C VAL A 148 0.16 -0.02 1.17
N ALA A 149 0.10 1.31 1.19
CA ALA A 149 -0.38 2.06 2.35
C ALA A 149 -1.86 1.77 2.67
N MET A 150 -2.74 1.66 1.66
CA MET A 150 -4.14 1.25 1.86
C MET A 150 -4.25 -0.15 2.46
N TRP A 151 -3.38 -1.08 2.05
CA TRP A 151 -3.32 -2.43 2.63
C TRP A 151 -2.87 -2.42 4.09
N ALA A 152 -1.82 -1.65 4.42
CA ALA A 152 -1.37 -1.50 5.81
C ALA A 152 -2.49 -0.91 6.71
N LEU A 153 -3.31 -0.02 6.16
CA LEU A 153 -4.51 0.54 6.82
C LEU A 153 -5.74 -0.39 6.77
N CYS A 154 -5.60 -1.60 6.23
CA CYS A 154 -6.68 -2.57 6.04
C CYS A 154 -7.90 -1.99 5.28
N MET A 155 -7.68 -1.03 4.38
CA MET A 155 -8.68 -0.37 3.54
C MET A 155 -8.93 -1.19 2.26
N THR A 156 -9.15 -2.50 2.41
CA THR A 156 -9.07 -3.50 1.32
C THR A 156 -9.96 -3.22 0.12
N THR A 157 -11.16 -2.65 0.34
CA THR A 157 -12.07 -2.33 -0.78
C THR A 157 -11.56 -1.16 -1.63
N PHE A 158 -10.94 -0.15 -1.01
CA PHE A 158 -10.33 0.95 -1.75
C PHE A 158 -9.03 0.50 -2.42
N ALA A 159 -8.25 -0.33 -1.72
CA ALA A 159 -7.05 -0.95 -2.27
C ALA A 159 -7.37 -1.76 -3.54
N GLU A 160 -8.48 -2.50 -3.56
CA GLU A 160 -8.92 -3.29 -4.73
C GLU A 160 -9.20 -2.43 -5.97
N THR A 161 -9.83 -1.26 -5.82
CA THR A 161 -10.03 -0.31 -6.94
C THR A 161 -8.68 0.16 -7.48
N LEU A 162 -7.77 0.55 -6.59
CA LEU A 162 -6.45 1.02 -6.97
C LEU A 162 -5.58 -0.10 -7.57
N ARG A 163 -5.72 -1.35 -7.09
CA ARG A 163 -5.05 -2.53 -7.65
C ARG A 163 -5.36 -2.70 -9.12
N ARG A 164 -6.63 -2.67 -9.50
CA ARG A 164 -7.05 -2.83 -10.91
C ARG A 164 -6.47 -1.74 -11.80
N PHE A 165 -6.37 -0.52 -11.28
CA PHE A 165 -5.71 0.57 -11.97
C PHE A 165 -4.21 0.32 -12.13
N ILE A 166 -3.53 -0.12 -11.08
CA ILE A 166 -2.10 -0.46 -11.13
C ILE A 166 -1.82 -1.63 -12.08
N GLU A 167 -2.67 -2.65 -12.11
CA GLU A 167 -2.55 -3.78 -13.05
C GLU A 167 -2.67 -3.31 -14.50
N LYS A 168 -3.62 -2.41 -14.79
CA LYS A 168 -3.74 -1.76 -16.09
C LYS A 168 -2.49 -0.93 -16.43
N LEU A 169 -1.98 -0.14 -15.48
CA LEU A 169 -0.72 0.59 -15.66
C LEU A 169 0.45 -0.35 -15.93
N ALA A 170 0.51 -1.50 -15.27
CA ALA A 170 1.56 -2.48 -15.48
C ALA A 170 1.56 -3.03 -16.90
N ASP A 171 0.37 -3.31 -17.45
CA ASP A 171 0.21 -3.86 -18.78
C ASP A 171 0.45 -2.81 -19.89
N GLU A 172 0.01 -1.57 -19.67
CA GLU A 172 0.05 -0.50 -20.68
C GLU A 172 1.34 0.36 -20.63
N HIS A 173 1.90 0.60 -19.44
CA HIS A 173 3.00 1.55 -19.19
C HIS A 173 4.23 0.92 -18.50
N GLY A 174 4.23 -0.40 -18.30
CA GLY A 174 5.40 -1.13 -17.83
C GLY A 174 5.75 -0.85 -16.38
N LEU A 175 4.95 -1.35 -15.44
CA LEU A 175 5.28 -1.45 -14.02
C LEU A 175 5.83 -2.86 -13.80
N ALA A 176 7.13 -2.98 -13.48
CA ALA A 176 7.90 -4.24 -13.41
C ALA A 176 8.53 -4.73 -14.73
N ASP A 177 8.96 -3.80 -15.59
CA ASP A 177 9.67 -4.09 -16.84
C ASP A 177 11.21 -4.18 -16.68
N ASP A 178 11.72 -4.17 -15.45
CA ASP A 178 13.13 -4.42 -15.11
C ASP A 178 13.28 -5.18 -13.79
N VAL A 179 14.39 -5.89 -13.62
CA VAL A 179 14.66 -6.77 -12.46
C VAL A 179 14.67 -6.00 -11.15
N TRP A 180 15.28 -4.82 -11.14
CA TRP A 180 15.41 -4.00 -9.94
C TRP A 180 14.04 -3.52 -9.46
N THR A 181 13.19 -3.06 -10.38
CA THR A 181 11.81 -2.68 -10.07
C THR A 181 11.02 -3.86 -9.52
N VAL A 182 11.14 -5.06 -10.11
CA VAL A 182 10.44 -6.24 -9.61
C VAL A 182 10.86 -6.54 -8.18
N GLU A 183 12.17 -6.60 -7.89
CA GLU A 183 12.68 -6.83 -6.54
C GLU A 183 12.18 -5.79 -5.54
N LEU A 184 12.13 -4.52 -5.96
CA LEU A 184 11.61 -3.44 -5.16
C LEU A 184 10.12 -3.64 -4.82
N LEU A 185 9.27 -3.89 -5.82
CA LEU A 185 7.83 -4.08 -5.61
C LEU A 185 7.54 -5.29 -4.71
N LEU A 186 8.27 -6.40 -4.91
CA LEU A 186 8.13 -7.61 -4.10
C LEU A 186 8.49 -7.39 -2.61
N THR A 187 9.34 -6.41 -2.30
CA THR A 187 9.79 -6.14 -0.92
C THR A 187 8.72 -5.41 -0.08
N HIS A 188 7.81 -4.69 -0.73
CA HIS A 188 6.81 -3.85 -0.04
C HIS A 188 5.45 -4.53 0.17
N VAL A 189 5.15 -5.58 -0.57
CA VAL A 189 3.81 -6.16 -0.63
C VAL A 189 3.73 -7.47 0.17
N PRO A 190 2.66 -7.70 0.94
CA PRO A 190 2.43 -8.99 1.61
C PRO A 190 2.42 -10.18 0.63
N MET A 191 2.97 -11.31 1.04
CA MET A 191 3.10 -12.52 0.18
C MET A 191 1.78 -13.07 -0.35
N ASP A 192 0.66 -12.77 0.30
CA ASP A 192 -0.70 -13.20 -0.05
C ASP A 192 -1.46 -12.18 -0.92
N ASP A 193 -0.84 -11.04 -1.25
CA ASP A 193 -1.48 -9.99 -2.05
C ASP A 193 -1.62 -10.40 -3.53
N PRO A 194 -2.81 -10.27 -4.13
CA PRO A 194 -3.05 -10.64 -5.53
C PRO A 194 -2.20 -9.86 -6.55
N ILE A 195 -1.73 -8.65 -6.23
CA ILE A 195 -0.90 -7.86 -7.15
C ILE A 195 0.43 -8.56 -7.48
N LEU A 196 0.94 -9.37 -6.55
CA LEU A 196 2.17 -10.14 -6.74
C LEU A 196 2.03 -11.14 -7.89
N VAL A 197 0.85 -11.76 -8.02
CA VAL A 197 0.57 -12.70 -9.10
C VAL A 197 0.55 -11.98 -10.45
N HIS A 198 0.00 -10.76 -10.51
CA HIS A 198 0.00 -9.95 -11.73
C HIS A 198 1.42 -9.54 -12.14
N ILE A 199 2.20 -9.01 -11.20
CA ILE A 199 3.61 -8.63 -11.42
C ILE A 199 4.43 -9.84 -11.90
N ALA A 200 4.28 -10.99 -11.25
CA ALA A 200 5.00 -12.22 -11.63
C ALA A 200 4.62 -12.69 -13.05
N LYS A 201 3.34 -12.62 -13.44
CA LYS A 201 2.87 -12.98 -14.80
C LYS A 201 3.41 -12.02 -15.85
N ARG A 202 3.40 -10.71 -15.56
CA ARG A 202 3.96 -9.68 -16.44
C ARG A 202 5.44 -9.92 -16.68
N TYR A 203 6.20 -10.10 -15.60
CA TYR A 203 7.63 -10.39 -15.67
C TYR A 203 7.94 -11.65 -16.49
N ALA A 204 7.26 -12.76 -16.20
CA ALA A 204 7.42 -14.01 -16.95
C ALA A 204 7.11 -13.84 -18.45
N THR A 205 6.08 -13.04 -18.78
CA THR A 205 5.71 -12.74 -20.17
C THR A 205 6.83 -11.99 -20.89
N LEU A 206 7.44 -11.00 -20.25
CA LEU A 206 8.54 -10.22 -20.82
C LEU A 206 9.80 -11.06 -21.03
N THR A 207 10.11 -11.96 -20.09
CA THR A 207 11.20 -12.93 -20.24
C THR A 207 10.97 -13.85 -21.43
N VAL A 208 9.77 -14.45 -21.56
CA VAL A 208 9.43 -15.35 -22.68
C VAL A 208 9.45 -14.62 -24.03
N GLN A 209 9.05 -13.34 -24.06
CA GLN A 209 9.11 -12.50 -25.25
C GLN A 209 10.53 -12.00 -25.58
N ASN A 210 11.55 -12.40 -24.81
CA ASN A 210 12.93 -11.93 -24.92
C ASN A 210 13.08 -10.39 -24.85
N LYS A 211 12.13 -9.72 -24.18
CA LYS A 211 12.16 -8.28 -23.90
C LYS A 211 12.93 -7.97 -22.62
N MET A 212 13.06 -8.98 -21.75
CA MET A 212 13.91 -8.97 -20.56
C MET A 212 14.69 -10.29 -20.52
N PRO A 213 15.75 -10.44 -21.31
CA PRO A 213 16.58 -11.63 -21.26
C PRO A 213 17.19 -11.74 -19.86
N LEU A 214 16.88 -12.83 -19.15
CA LEU A 214 17.58 -13.15 -17.92
C LEU A 214 19.01 -13.52 -18.28
N SER A 215 19.99 -12.92 -17.60
CA SER A 215 21.35 -13.45 -17.69
C SER A 215 21.42 -14.81 -16.99
N ASP A 216 22.42 -15.62 -17.33
CA ASP A 216 22.65 -16.90 -16.63
C ASP A 216 22.81 -16.69 -15.12
N ARG A 217 23.39 -15.55 -14.72
CA ARG A 217 23.53 -15.14 -13.32
C ARG A 217 22.18 -14.85 -12.65
N ASP A 218 21.25 -14.21 -13.35
CA ASP A 218 19.91 -13.95 -12.81
C ASP A 218 19.13 -15.26 -12.64
N CYS A 219 19.28 -16.19 -13.58
CA CYS A 219 18.70 -17.53 -13.47
C CYS A 219 19.26 -18.28 -12.24
N ASP A 220 20.57 -18.19 -12.01
CA ASP A 220 21.22 -18.82 -10.86
C ASP A 220 20.79 -18.21 -9.53
N ASP A 221 20.71 -16.87 -9.43
CA ASP A 221 20.29 -16.15 -8.22
C ASP A 221 18.80 -16.42 -7.88
N ILE A 222 17.92 -16.44 -8.90
CA ILE A 222 16.50 -16.80 -8.73
C ILE A 222 16.38 -18.26 -8.25
N SER A 223 17.11 -19.18 -8.88
CA SER A 223 17.10 -20.61 -8.53
C SER A 223 17.56 -20.83 -7.07
N GLN A 224 18.60 -20.14 -6.62
CA GLN A 224 19.06 -20.21 -5.23
C GLN A 224 18.04 -19.64 -4.23
N LYS A 225 17.35 -18.54 -4.57
CA LYS A 225 16.30 -17.95 -3.73
C LYS A 225 15.10 -18.90 -3.58
N PHE A 226 14.66 -19.59 -4.64
CA PHE A 226 13.56 -20.58 -4.59
C PHE A 226 13.94 -21.91 -3.89
N THR A 227 15.19 -22.33 -4.02
CA THR A 227 15.71 -23.55 -3.35
C THR A 227 15.79 -23.35 -1.83
N ARG A 228 16.07 -22.13 -1.36
CA ARG A 228 16.01 -21.78 0.06
C ARG A 228 14.59 -21.82 0.62
N THR A 229 13.56 -21.42 -0.15
CA THR A 229 12.15 -21.47 0.28
C THR A 229 11.61 -22.89 0.38
N THR A 230 12.08 -23.81 -0.46
CA THR A 230 11.72 -25.23 -0.42
C THR A 230 12.45 -26.01 0.68
N HIS A 231 13.70 -25.63 1.01
CA HIS A 231 14.39 -26.21 2.17
C HIS A 231 13.85 -25.70 3.52
N ARG A 232 13.41 -24.44 3.62
CA ARG A 232 12.83 -23.91 4.87
C ARG A 232 11.49 -24.57 5.24
N LYS A 233 10.71 -25.05 4.26
CA LYS A 233 9.51 -25.87 4.50
C LYS A 233 9.80 -27.30 4.95
N LYS A 234 10.99 -27.85 4.64
CA LYS A 234 11.38 -29.20 5.11
C LYS A 234 11.89 -29.20 6.55
N THR A 235 12.54 -28.13 7.00
CA THR A 235 13.08 -28.05 8.37
C THR A 235 12.05 -27.66 9.43
N THR A 236 11.00 -26.89 9.11
CA THR A 236 9.94 -26.57 10.10
C THR A 236 8.93 -27.69 10.33
N HIS A 237 8.85 -28.72 9.47
CA HIS A 237 8.01 -29.90 9.72
C HIS A 237 8.74 -31.07 10.43
N SER A 238 10.02 -30.91 10.77
CA SER A 238 10.81 -31.99 11.43
C SER A 238 11.14 -31.71 12.90
N ALA A 239 10.56 -30.67 13.52
CA ALA A 239 10.88 -30.26 14.89
C ALA A 239 9.72 -30.31 15.90
N GLU A 240 8.63 -31.03 15.59
CA GLU A 240 7.56 -31.34 16.55
C GLU A 240 7.14 -32.82 16.50
N ILE A 241 8.09 -33.74 16.63
CA ILE A 241 7.83 -35.08 17.19
C ILE A 241 9.11 -35.51 17.92
N SER A 242 9.22 -35.18 19.21
CA SER A 242 9.92 -35.94 20.26
C SER A 242 9.59 -35.32 21.61
#